data_AF-A0A016V4Q3-F1
#
_entry.id   AF-A0A016V4Q3-F1
#
_cell.length_a   1.000
_cell.length_b   1.000
_cell.length_c   1.000
_cell.angle_alpha   90.00
_cell.angle_beta   90.00
_cell.angle_gamma   90.00
#
_symmetry.space_group_name_H-M   'P 1'
#
loop_
_entity.id
_entity.type
_entity.pdbx_description
1 polymer ?
#
loop_
_entity_poly.entity_id
_entity_poly.type
_entity_poly.pdbx_seq_one_letter_code
_entity_poly.pdbx_strand_id
1 'polypeptide(L)' 'MEDLRRKEGPAVWRAERRRVERGESRQQWTDRERRELLSKGAVAGYTIEMDELSRARFSSVHIWRFAKTT' A
#
# COMPACT_ATOMS: atom_id res chain seq x y z
N MET A 1 -12.93 -9.01 6.17
CA MET A 1 -12.06 -8.26 5.23
C MET A 1 -11.81 -6.83 5.72
N GLU A 2 -12.87 -6.05 6.01
CA GLU A 2 -12.70 -4.64 6.43
C GLU A 2 -11.99 -4.45 7.78
N ASP A 3 -12.18 -5.34 8.76
CA ASP A 3 -11.49 -5.23 10.05
C ASP A 3 -9.98 -5.48 9.94
N LEU A 4 -9.57 -6.41 9.06
CA LEU A 4 -8.17 -6.64 8.72
C LEU A 4 -7.56 -5.43 8.02
N ARG A 5 -8.29 -4.83 7.07
CA ARG A 5 -7.89 -3.60 6.39
C ARG A 5 -7.68 -2.45 7.37
N ARG A 6 -8.57 -2.30 8.36
CA ARG A 6 -8.46 -1.28 9.41
C ARG A 6 -7.24 -1.50 10.31
N LYS A 7 -6.94 -2.76 10.64
CA LYS A 7 -5.83 -3.12 11.53
C LYS A 7 -4.46 -3.04 10.84
N GLU A 8 -4.35 -3.56 9.62
CA GLU A 8 -3.08 -3.66 8.90
C GLU A 8 -2.81 -2.48 7.97
N GLY A 9 -3.84 -1.73 7.57
CA GLY A 9 -3.69 -0.66 6.58
C GLY A 9 -2.64 0.39 6.91
N PRO A 10 -2.55 0.91 8.15
CA PRO A 10 -1.47 1.81 8.53
C PRO A 10 -0.07 1.18 8.42
N ALA A 11 0.07 -0.13 8.62
CA ALA A 11 1.35 -0.82 8.44
C ALA A 11 1.69 -1.00 6.95
N VAL A 12 0.70 -1.29 6.10
CA VAL A 12 0.84 -1.42 4.65
C VAL A 12 1.30 -0.09 4.03
N TRP A 13 0.64 1.01 4.40
CA TRP A 13 1.01 2.35 3.94
C TRP A 13 2.42 2.76 4.37
N ARG A 14 2.81 2.48 5.62
CA ARG A 14 4.17 2.73 6.11
C ARG A 14 5.21 1.87 5.39
N ALA A 15 4.91 0.60 5.12
CA ALA A 15 5.80 -0.28 4.36
C ALA A 15 5.98 0.24 2.94
N GLU A 16 4.91 0.65 2.28
CA GLU A 16 4.98 1.19 0.93
C GLU A 16 5.73 2.51 0.86
N ARG A 17 5.52 3.41 1.83
CA ARG A 17 6.31 4.63 1.94
C ARG A 17 7.81 4.33 1.98
N ARG A 18 8.25 3.37 2.81
CA ARG A 18 9.67 2.97 2.88
C ARG A 18 10.17 2.38 1.57
N ARG A 19 9.34 1.61 0.86
CA ARG A 19 9.69 1.09 -0.47
C ARG A 19 9.84 2.23 -1.49
N VAL A 20 8.98 3.24 -1.45
CA VAL A 20 9.10 4.43 -2.32
C VAL A 20 10.36 5.22 -2.00
N GLU A 21 10.68 5.43 -0.71
CA GLU A 21 11.92 6.09 -0.26
C GLU A 21 13.18 5.37 -0.80
N ARG A 22 13.13 4.04 -0.93
CA ARG A 22 14.23 3.20 -1.43
C ARG A 22 14.20 2.95 -2.94
N GLY A 23 13.15 3.35 -3.64
CA GLY A 23 12.96 3.01 -5.06
C GLY A 23 12.54 1.55 -5.33
N GLU A 24 12.07 0.83 -4.30
CA GLU A 24 11.67 -0.59 -4.34
C GLU A 24 10.16 -0.79 -4.52
N SER A 25 9.40 0.30 -4.67
CA SER A 25 7.95 0.26 -4.87
C SER A 25 7.61 -0.44 -6.18
N ARG A 26 6.79 -1.50 -6.11
CA ARG A 26 6.24 -2.18 -7.30
C ARG A 26 5.08 -1.42 -7.93
N GLN A 27 4.40 -0.57 -7.15
CA GLN A 27 3.31 0.26 -7.65
C GLN A 27 3.87 1.42 -8.47
N GLN A 28 3.25 1.65 -9.64
CA GLN A 28 3.57 2.79 -10.51
C GLN A 28 2.89 4.06 -9.96
N TRP A 29 3.55 4.71 -9.02
CA TRP A 29 3.15 6.01 -8.50
C TRP A 29 3.59 7.13 -9.44
N THR A 30 2.70 8.06 -9.75
CA THR A 30 3.07 9.34 -10.37
C THR A 30 3.88 10.20 -9.41
N ASP A 31 4.58 11.22 -9.91
CA ASP A 31 5.37 12.14 -9.07
C ASP A 31 4.52 12.89 -8.03
N ARG A 32 3.24 13.11 -8.34
CA ARG A 32 2.29 13.73 -7.40
C ARG A 32 1.94 12.75 -6.29
N GLU A 33 1.59 11.51 -6.63
CA GLU A 33 1.21 10.48 -5.66
C GLU A 33 2.41 10.07 -4.79
N ARG A 34 3.62 9.98 -5.37
CA ARG A 34 4.86 9.76 -4.60
C ARG A 34 5.06 10.83 -3.54
N ARG A 35 4.97 12.12 -3.93
CA ARG A 35 5.11 13.24 -2.98
C ARG A 35 4.04 13.18 -1.90
N GLU A 36 2.81 12.86 -2.26
CA GLU A 36 1.72 12.72 -1.30
C GLU A 36 1.97 11.57 -0.31
N LEU A 37 2.40 10.40 -0.79
CA LEU A 37 2.74 9.25 0.04
C LEU A 37 3.89 9.55 1.02
N LEU A 38 4.94 10.21 0.54
CA LEU A 38 6.09 10.58 1.37
C LEU A 38 5.72 11.63 2.42
N SER A 39 4.86 12.59 2.08
CA SER A 39 4.46 13.68 2.96
C SER A 39 3.39 13.27 3.98
N LYS A 40 2.31 12.63 3.52
CA LYS A 40 1.12 12.32 4.33
C LYS A 40 1.10 10.89 4.85
N GLY A 41 1.94 10.02 4.30
CA GLY A 41 1.97 8.59 4.63
C GLY A 41 0.88 7.77 3.94
N ALA A 42 -0.01 8.38 3.15
CA ALA A 42 -1.02 7.70 2.34
C ALA A 42 -1.37 8.56 1.11
N VAL A 43 -1.93 7.94 0.06
CA VAL A 43 -2.37 8.62 -1.16
C VAL A 43 -3.89 8.63 -1.22
N ALA A 44 -4.48 9.79 -1.48
CA ALA A 44 -5.93 9.93 -1.61
C ALA A 44 -6.43 9.22 -2.89
N GLY A 45 -7.64 8.66 -2.83
CA GLY A 45 -8.24 7.92 -3.96
C GLY A 45 -7.69 6.50 -4.13
N TYR A 46 -6.95 5.99 -3.15
CA TYR A 46 -6.52 4.60 -3.11
C TYR A 46 -7.07 3.88 -1.88
N THR A 47 -7.57 2.67 -2.11
CA THR A 47 -7.80 1.67 -1.07
C THR A 47 -6.69 0.62 -1.13
N ILE A 48 -6.50 -0.10 -0.03
CA ILE A 48 -5.73 -1.34 -0.03
C ILE A 48 -6.69 -2.52 -0.17
N GLU A 49 -6.32 -3.47 -1.01
CA GLU A 49 -7.02 -4.73 -1.20
C GLU A 49 -6.06 -5.87 -0.92
N MET A 50 -6.57 -6.96 -0.37
CA MET A 50 -5.77 -8.15 -0.13
C MET A 50 -5.78 -9.00 -1.41
N ASP A 51 -4.60 -9.36 -1.89
CA ASP A 51 -4.42 -10.38 -2.92
C ASP A 51 -4.48 -11.77 -2.27
N GLU A 52 -5.62 -12.44 -2.43
CA GLU A 52 -5.88 -13.76 -1.84
C GLU A 52 -4.91 -14.84 -2.35
N LEU A 53 -4.36 -14.70 -3.56
CA LEU A 53 -3.39 -15.64 -4.14
C LEU A 53 -2.02 -15.57 -3.47
N SER A 54 -1.69 -14.42 -2.89
CA SER A 54 -0.42 -14.15 -2.21
C SER A 54 -0.44 -14.48 -0.72
N ARG A 55 -1.64 -14.70 -0.14
CA ARG A 55 -1.86 -14.98 1.29
C ARG A 55 -1.07 -16.18 1.83
N ALA A 56 -0.81 -17.18 1.00
CA ALA A 56 -0.13 -18.42 1.40
C ALA A 56 1.40 -18.32 1.44
N ARG A 57 2.01 -17.25 0.87
CA ARG A 57 3.46 -17.26 0.55
C ARG A 57 4.28 -16.11 1.15
N PHE A 58 3.67 -15.02 1.61
CA PHE A 58 4.43 -13.83 2.03
C PHE A 58 3.92 -13.20 3.34
N SER A 59 4.77 -12.39 3.98
CA SER A 59 4.39 -11.65 5.19
C SER A 59 3.21 -10.71 4.93
N SER A 60 2.45 -10.40 5.98
CA SER A 60 1.14 -9.74 5.87
C SER A 60 1.14 -8.42 5.10
N VAL A 61 2.24 -7.67 4.99
CA VAL A 61 2.28 -6.42 4.20
C VAL A 61 2.48 -6.63 2.69
N HIS A 62 2.94 -7.80 2.25
CA HIS A 62 3.19 -8.11 0.84
C HIS A 62 1.96 -8.65 0.12
N ILE A 63 0.94 -9.04 0.88
CA ILE A 63 -0.32 -9.57 0.36
C ILE A 63 -1.33 -8.44 0.08
N TRP A 64 -0.97 -7.18 0.32
CA TRP A 64 -1.82 -6.02 0.03
C TRP A 64 -1.37 -5.32 -1.24
N ARG A 65 -2.34 -4.91 -2.05
CA ARG A 65 -2.17 -4.10 -3.25
C ARG A 65 -2.91 -2.78 -3.12
N PHE A 66 -2.43 -1.74 -3.78
CA PHE A 66 -3.09 -0.43 -3.84
C PHE A 66 -4.01 -0.38 -5.06
N ALA A 67 -5.31 -0.26 -4.82
CA ALA A 67 -6.33 -0.14 -5.85
C ALA A 67 -6.89 1.28 -5.84
N LYS A 68 -7.02 1.91 -7.02
CA LYS A 68 -7.71 3.19 -7.14
C LYS A 68 -9.19 2.98 -6.86
N THR A 69 -9.74 3.76 -5.94
CA THR A 69 -11.18 3.91 -5.80
C THR A 69 -11.64 4.85 -6.91
N THR A 70 -12.23 4.29 -7.97
CA THR A 70 -12.85 5.02 -9.07
C THR A 70 -13.89 6.02 -8.58
#